data_AF-A0A7W1KMV3-F1
#
_entry.id   AF-A0A7W1KMV3-F1
#
_cell.length_a   1.000
_cell.length_b   1.000
_cell.length_c   1.000
_cell.angle_alpha   90.00
_cell.angle_beta   90.00
_cell.angle_gamma   90.00
#
_symmetry.space_group_name_H-M   'P 1'
#
loop_
_entity.id
_entity.type
_entity.pdbx_description
1 polymer ?
#
loop_
_entity_poly.entity_id
_entity_poly.type
_entity_poly.pdbx_seq_one_letter_code
_entity_poly.pdbx_strand_id
1 'polypeptide(L)' 'MSTHKVEQRRLSHRGREFHFVSYDAQIANERRGVEAVPPMWYLMNEGKRRPVLPHVPGQELVELDDALLRWV' A
#
# COMPACT_ATOMS: atom_id res chain seq x y z
N MET A 1 -6.75 18.66 -9.34
CA MET A 1 -6.45 17.22 -9.26
C MET A 1 -5.57 17.04 -8.05
N SER A 2 -6.05 16.35 -7.01
CA SER A 2 -5.31 16.23 -5.76
C SER A 2 -4.08 15.35 -6.00
N THR A 3 -2.89 15.95 -5.91
CA THR A 3 -1.61 15.24 -5.97
C THR A 3 -1.45 14.48 -4.67
N HIS A 4 -2.16 13.35 -4.53
CA HIS A 4 -1.92 12.48 -3.40
C HIS A 4 -0.46 12.05 -3.43
N LYS A 5 0.23 12.30 -2.31
CA LYS A 5 1.64 12.00 -2.18
C LYS A 5 1.75 10.51 -1.95
N VAL A 6 2.39 9.80 -2.87
CA VAL A 6 2.82 8.41 -2.67
C VAL A 6 3.64 8.35 -1.38
N GLU A 7 3.18 7.54 -0.43
CA GLU A 7 3.85 7.29 0.84
C GLU A 7 4.68 6.01 0.76
N GLN A 8 5.78 5.98 1.51
CA GLN A 8 6.65 4.81 1.59
C GLN A 8 7.00 4.51 3.04
N ARG A 9 7.00 3.23 3.38
CA ARG A 9 7.32 2.70 4.72
C ARG A 9 8.34 1.59 4.59
N ARG A 10 9.46 1.69 5.32
CA ARG A 10 10.45 0.61 5.42
C ARG A 10 10.48 0.13 6.85
N LEU A 11 10.14 -1.14 7.06
CA LEU A 11 9.99 -1.72 8.39
C LEU A 11 10.91 -2.92 8.54
N SER A 12 11.55 -3.01 9.71
CA SER A 12 12.42 -4.13 10.06
C SER A 12 11.66 -5.12 10.93
N HIS A 13 11.59 -6.38 10.51
CA HIS A 13 10.97 -7.45 11.28
C HIS A 13 11.77 -8.75 11.15
N ARG A 14 12.09 -9.37 12.29
CA ARG A 14 12.87 -10.64 12.37
C ARG A 14 14.18 -10.60 11.56
N GLY A 15 14.90 -9.48 11.61
CA GLY A 15 16.18 -9.30 10.93
C GLY A 15 16.09 -9.05 9.42
N ARG A 16 14.89 -8.80 8.87
CA ARG A 16 14.66 -8.48 7.46
C ARG A 16 14.01 -7.11 7.32
N GLU A 17 14.37 -6.36 6.27
CA GLU A 17 13.70 -5.11 5.90
C GLU A 17 12.60 -5.39 4.87
N PHE A 18 11.46 -4.75 5.05
CA PHE A 18 10.30 -4.83 4.15
C PHE A 18 9.93 -3.44 3.67
N HIS A 19 9.73 -3.29 2.36
CA HIS A 19 9.40 -2.01 1.72
C HIS A 19 7.94 -1.99 1.29
N PHE A 20 7.20 -1.04 1.82
CA PHE A 20 5.80 -0.78 1.50
C PHE A 20 5.64 0.57 0.81
N VAL A 21 4.75 0.62 -0.17
CA VAL A 21 4.45 1.84 -0.96
C VAL A 21 2.93 1.99 -1.10
N SER A 22 2.40 3.19 -0.87
CA SER A 22 0.99 3.47 -1.12
C SER A 22 0.77 3.89 -2.58
N TYR A 23 -0.39 3.52 -3.13
CA TYR A 23 -0.87 4.00 -4.42
C TYR A 23 -2.30 4.52 -4.27
N ASP A 24 -2.62 5.50 -5.12
CA ASP A 24 -3.96 6.08 -5.21
C ASP A 24 -5.00 5.10 -5.72
N ALA A 25 -6.26 5.47 -5.49
CA ALA A 25 -7.40 4.78 -6.07
C ALA A 25 -7.28 4.72 -7.60
N GLN A 26 -7.63 3.57 -8.15
CA GLN A 26 -7.83 3.40 -9.59
C GLN A 26 -9.32 3.40 -9.87
N ILE A 27 -9.77 4.28 -10.76
CA ILE A 27 -11.14 4.26 -11.23
C ILE A 27 -11.40 3.00 -12.06
N ALA A 28 -12.64 2.49 -12.02
CA ALA A 28 -13.05 1.39 -12.88
C ALA A 28 -12.91 1.80 -14.36
N ASN A 29 -12.57 0.82 -15.20
CA ASN A 29 -12.64 0.94 -16.65
C ASN A 29 -13.42 -0.26 -17.20
N GLU A 30 -14.74 -0.09 -17.29
CA GLU A 30 -15.68 -1.12 -17.74
C GLU A 30 -15.35 -1.63 -19.14
N ARG A 31 -14.89 -0.75 -20.05
CA ARG A 31 -14.50 -1.14 -21.41
C ARG A 31 -13.31 -2.11 -21.45
N ARG A 32 -12.48 -2.11 -20.40
CA ARG A 32 -11.32 -3.01 -20.26
C ARG A 32 -11.53 -4.09 -19.20
N GLY A 33 -12.73 -4.18 -18.60
CA GLY A 33 -13.04 -5.10 -17.52
C GLY A 33 -12.22 -4.86 -16.24
N VAL A 34 -11.75 -3.63 -16.01
CA VAL A 34 -10.97 -3.27 -14.82
C VAL A 34 -11.91 -2.72 -13.76
N GLU A 35 -11.95 -3.37 -12.59
CA GLU A 35 -12.71 -2.89 -11.44
C GLU A 35 -12.01 -1.71 -10.76
N ALA A 36 -12.78 -0.91 -10.02
CA ALA A 36 -12.22 0.15 -9.21
C ALA A 36 -11.39 -0.44 -8.05
N VAL A 37 -10.21 0.11 -7.82
CA VAL A 37 -9.34 -0.26 -6.70
C VAL A 37 -9.26 0.94 -5.76
N PRO A 38 -9.51 0.79 -4.45
CA PRO A 38 -9.31 1.88 -3.50
C PRO A 38 -7.82 2.26 -3.39
N PRO A 39 -7.47 3.36 -2.71
CA PRO A 39 -6.09 3.61 -2.33
C PRO A 39 -5.60 2.45 -1.46
N MET A 40 -4.40 1.95 -1.71
CA MET A 40 -3.88 0.72 -1.09
C MET A 40 -2.39 0.84 -0.80
N TRP A 41 -1.96 0.18 0.26
CA TRP A 41 -0.56 -0.17 0.50
C TRP A 41 -0.19 -1.43 -0.26
N TYR A 42 1.05 -1.47 -0.75
CA TYR A 42 1.62 -2.63 -1.42
C TYR A 42 2.96 -3.00 -0.80
N LEU A 43 3.19 -4.29 -0.58
CA LEU A 43 4.51 -4.85 -0.28
C LEU A 43 5.29 -5.02 -1.58
N MET A 44 6.50 -4.46 -1.60
CA MET A 44 7.46 -4.60 -2.67
C MET A 44 8.34 -5.82 -2.41
N ASN A 45 8.14 -6.90 -3.17
CA ASN A 45 8.90 -8.14 -3.01
C ASN A 45 9.35 -8.68 -4.38
N GLU A 46 10.65 -8.87 -4.57
CA GLU A 46 11.24 -9.42 -5.82
C GLU A 46 10.74 -8.71 -7.10
N GLY A 47 10.64 -7.38 -7.07
CA GLY A 47 10.15 -6.57 -8.20
C GLY A 47 8.64 -6.64 -8.43
N LYS A 48 7.89 -7.41 -7.62
CA LYS A 48 6.43 -7.49 -7.66
C LYS A 48 5.81 -6.62 -6.58
N ARG A 49 4.62 -6.10 -6.88
CA ARG A 49 3.78 -5.34 -5.95
C ARG A 49 2.66 -6.26 -5.48
N ARG A 50 2.56 -6.49 -4.18
CA ARG A 50 1.46 -7.27 -3.59
C ARG A 50 0.57 -6.35 -2.77
N PRO A 51 -0.73 -6.20 -3.09
CA PRO A 51 -1.63 -5.38 -2.28
C PRO A 51 -1.72 -5.97 -0.86
N VAL A 52 -1.66 -5.12 0.16
CA VAL A 52 -1.74 -5.55 1.57
C VAL A 52 -3.01 -5.04 2.25
N LEU A 53 -3.18 -3.73 2.40
CA LEU A 53 -4.35 -3.14 3.06
C LEU A 53 -4.71 -1.76 2.48
N PRO A 54 -5.94 -1.28 2.65
CA PRO A 54 -6.33 0.05 2.20
C PRO A 54 -5.46 1.16 2.79
N HIS A 55 -5.12 2.16 1.99
CA HIS A 55 -4.49 3.37 2.50
C HIS A 55 -5.57 4.30 3.06
N VAL A 56 -5.46 4.61 4.35
CA VAL A 56 -6.37 5.52 5.07
C VAL A 56 -5.58 6.77 5.44
N PRO A 57 -5.89 7.93 4.85
CA PRO A 57 -5.23 9.18 5.20
C PRO A 57 -5.41 9.52 6.68
N GLY A 58 -4.31 9.90 7.34
CA GLY A 58 -4.32 10.26 8.76
C GLY A 58 -4.32 9.08 9.73
N GLN A 59 -4.13 7.85 9.25
CA GLN A 59 -3.90 6.69 10.12
C GLN A 59 -2.65 6.92 10.99
N GLU A 60 -2.75 6.55 12.27
CA GLU A 60 -1.63 6.64 13.21
C GLU A 60 -0.49 5.72 12.77
N LEU A 61 0.76 6.18 12.94
CA LEU A 61 1.91 5.55 12.31
C LEU A 61 2.29 4.21 12.97
N VAL A 62 2.16 4.10 14.28
CA VAL A 62 2.40 2.84 15.02
C VAL A 62 1.33 1.82 14.65
N GLU A 63 0.06 2.22 14.60
CA GLU A 63 -1.04 1.34 14.16
C GLU A 63 -0.85 0.88 12.71
N LEU A 64 -0.40 1.77 11.83
CA LEU A 64 -0.07 1.44 10.45
C LEU A 64 1.10 0.45 10.37
N ASP A 65 2.17 0.68 11.11
CA ASP A 65 3.35 -0.20 11.10
C ASP A 65 2.99 -1.60 11.60
N ASP A 66 2.21 -1.69 12.69
CA ASP A 66 1.69 -2.96 13.21
C ASP A 66 0.79 -3.68 12.20
N ALA A 67 -0.04 -2.95 11.45
CA ALA A 67 -0.89 -3.52 10.41
C ALA A 67 -0.07 -4.02 9.21
N LEU A 68 0.94 -3.27 8.76
CA LEU A 68 1.81 -3.64 7.65
C LEU A 68 2.68 -4.87 7.99
N LEU A 69 3.18 -4.95 9.22
CA LEU A 69 4.01 -6.06 9.67
C LEU A 69 3.26 -7.40 9.77
N ARG A 70 1.93 -7.43 9.73
CA ARG A 70 1.15 -8.68 9.65
C ARG A 70 1.23 -9.37 8.29
N TRP A 71 1.80 -8.72 7.27
CA TRP A 71 1.87 -9.21 5.90
C TRP A 71 3.22 -9.83 5.50
N VAL A 72 4.16 -9.95 6.46
CA VAL A 72 5.56 -10.35 6.20
C VAL A 72 6.03 -11.54 7.01
#